data_AF-A0A1T4KBK6-F1
#
_entry.id   AF-A0A1T4KBK6-F1
#
_cell.length_a   1.000
_cell.length_b   1.000
_cell.length_c   1.000
_cell.angle_alpha   90.00
_cell.angle_beta   90.00
_cell.angle_gamma   90.00
#
_symmetry.space_group_name_H-M   'P 1'
#
loop_
_entity.id
_entity.type
_entity.pdbx_description
1 polymer ?
#
loop_
_entity_poly.entity_id
_entity_poly.type
_entity_poly.pdbx_seq_one_letter_code
_entity_poly.pdbx_strand_id
1 'polypeptide(L)' 'MKSIAQALSLGFTIIANIGLGTLVGYGLDVWLGTKPIFMIIGILCGTVSAFLTLYAMVVKK' A
#
# COMPACT_ATOMS: atom_id res chain seq x y z
N MET A 1 -16.67 15.03 14.89
CA MET A 1 -15.23 15.11 14.55
C MET A 1 -14.51 13.76 14.42
N LYS A 2 -14.85 12.71 15.20
CA LYS A 2 -14.15 11.41 15.17
C LYS A 2 -14.15 10.70 13.80
N SER A 3 -15.22 10.79 13.02
CA SER A 3 -15.32 10.10 11.71
C SER A 3 -14.37 10.66 10.64
N ILE A 4 -14.10 11.96 10.65
CA ILE A 4 -13.17 12.61 9.70
C ILE A 4 -11.73 12.19 10.03
N ALA A 5 -11.36 12.18 11.31
CA ALA A 5 -10.04 11.72 11.75
C ALA A 5 -9.79 10.25 11.39
N GLN A 6 -10.80 9.38 11.54
CA GLN A 6 -10.71 7.99 11.12
C GLN A 6 -10.56 7.85 9.60
N ALA A 7 -11.36 8.58 8.81
CA ALA A 7 -11.25 8.55 7.35
C ALA A 7 -9.88 9.05 6.86
N LEU A 8 -9.33 10.08 7.49
CA LEU A 8 -8.01 10.61 7.15
C LEU A 8 -6.90 9.62 7.50
N SER A 9 -6.95 9.01 8.69
CA SER A 9 -6.00 7.98 9.11
C SER A 9 -6.05 6.76 8.20
N LEU A 10 -7.25 6.38 7.76
CA LEU A 10 -7.48 5.31 6.79
C LEU A 10 -6.82 5.63 5.44
N GLY A 11 -7.06 6.85 4.91
CA GLY A 11 -6.43 7.34 3.69
C GLY A 11 -4.91 7.32 3.77
N PHE A 12 -4.34 7.81 4.86
CA PHE A 12 -2.90 7.75 5.12
C PHE A 12 -2.37 6.32 5.18
N THR A 13 -3.11 5.39 5.81
CA THR A 13 -2.71 3.98 5.90
C THR A 13 -2.65 3.32 4.52
N ILE A 14 -3.62 3.60 3.66
CA ILE A 14 -3.66 3.10 2.27
C ILE A 14 -2.46 3.64 1.48
N ILE A 15 -2.25 4.95 1.53
CA ILE A 15 -1.16 5.62 0.80
C ILE A 15 0.19 5.12 1.32
N ALA A 16 0.33 4.91 2.64
CA ALA A 16 1.55 4.37 3.23
C ALA A 16 1.82 2.94 2.75
N ASN A 17 0.81 2.06 2.75
CA ASN A 17 0.97 0.67 2.30
C ASN A 17 1.31 0.57 0.80
N ILE A 18 0.58 1.30 -0.05
CA ILE A 18 0.82 1.30 -1.50
C ILE A 18 2.16 1.99 -1.80
N GLY A 19 2.43 3.12 -1.17
CA GLY A 19 3.65 3.89 -1.33
C GLY A 19 4.90 3.12 -0.92
N LEU A 20 4.88 2.43 0.24
CA LEU A 20 5.96 1.55 0.67
C LEU A 20 6.17 0.39 -0.31
N GLY A 21 5.11 -0.31 -0.71
CA GLY A 21 5.20 -1.41 -1.67
C GLY A 21 5.78 -0.97 -3.02
N THR A 22 5.39 0.20 -3.48
CA THR A 22 5.87 0.79 -4.74
C THR A 22 7.32 1.25 -4.63
N LEU A 23 7.70 1.93 -3.54
CA LEU A 23 9.08 2.37 -3.31
C LEU A 23 10.05 1.20 -3.18
N VAL A 24 9.66 0.16 -2.45
CA VAL A 24 10.46 -1.06 -2.29
C VAL A 24 10.56 -1.80 -3.64
N GLY A 25 9.45 -1.91 -4.38
CA GLY A 25 9.44 -2.53 -5.71
C GLY A 25 10.32 -1.79 -6.73
N TYR A 26 10.29 -0.45 -6.70
CA TYR A 26 11.14 0.39 -7.53
C TYR A 26 12.63 0.27 -7.16
N GLY A 27 12.95 0.27 -5.86
CA GLY A 27 14.33 0.07 -5.40
C GLY A 27 14.88 -1.28 -5.80
N LEU A 28 14.06 -2.34 -5.75
CA LEU A 28 14.41 -3.67 -6.22
C LEU A 28 14.63 -3.71 -7.74
N ASP A 29 13.78 -3.07 -8.54
CA ASP A 29 13.96 -2.99 -9.99
C ASP A 29 15.27 -2.26 -10.37
N VAL A 30 15.60 -1.16 -9.69
CA VAL A 30 16.84 -0.40 -9.93
C VAL A 30 18.08 -1.21 -9.54
N TRP A 31 18.00 -2.02 -8.47
CA TRP A 31 19.12 -2.85 -8.03
C TRP A 31 19.28 -4.08 -8.95
N LEU A 32 18.20 -4.75 -9.34
CA LEU A 32 18.29 -5.95 -10.20
C LEU A 32 18.46 -5.63 -11.69
N GLY A 33 18.34 -4.36 -12.09
CA GLY A 33 18.38 -3.94 -13.50
C GLY A 33 17.25 -4.56 -14.33
N THR A 34 16.21 -5.05 -13.66
CA THR A 34 15.08 -5.73 -14.30
C THR A 34 14.11 -4.71 -14.87
N LYS A 35 13.51 -5.05 -16.02
CA LYS A 35 12.30 -4.39 -16.56
C LYS A 35 11.26 -4.28 -15.44
N PRO A 36 10.34 -3.29 -15.45
CA PRO A 36 9.56 -2.81 -14.30
C PRO A 36 8.54 -3.85 -13.77
N ILE A 37 9.04 -4.99 -13.32
CA ILE A 37 8.30 -6.20 -12.95
C ILE A 37 8.18 -6.21 -11.44
N PHE A 38 9.26 -5.90 -10.70
CA PHE A 38 9.18 -5.81 -9.23
C PHE A 38 8.36 -4.60 -8.80
N MET A 39 8.35 -3.51 -9.56
CA MET A 39 7.46 -2.39 -9.34
C MET A 39 5.98 -2.77 -9.53
N ILE A 40 5.64 -3.52 -10.58
CA ILE A 40 4.26 -4.01 -10.80
C ILE A 40 3.84 -4.95 -9.68
N ILE A 41 4.70 -5.87 -9.27
CA ILE A 41 4.44 -6.79 -8.15
C ILE A 41 4.32 -6.01 -6.84
N GLY A 42 5.19 -5.03 -6.61
CA GLY A 42 5.17 -4.17 -5.43
C GLY A 42 3.90 -3.32 -5.33
N ILE A 43 3.43 -2.78 -6.45
CA ILE A 43 2.14 -2.07 -6.53
C ILE A 43 0.99 -3.05 -6.24
N LEU A 44 0.96 -4.21 -6.90
CA LEU A 44 -0.09 -5.21 -6.68
C LEU A 44 -0.14 -5.66 -5.21
N CYS A 45 1.00 -6.02 -4.62
CA CYS A 45 1.09 -6.39 -3.21
C CYS A 45 0.70 -5.24 -2.27
N GLY A 46 1.13 -4.01 -2.58
CA GLY A 46 0.78 -2.81 -1.81
C GLY A 46 -0.72 -2.52 -1.86
N THR A 47 -1.34 -2.64 -3.04
CA THR A 47 -2.78 -2.50 -3.24
C THR A 47 -3.55 -3.58 -2.48
N VAL A 48 -3.18 -4.86 -2.64
CA VAL A 48 -3.81 -5.97 -1.90
C VAL A 48 -3.69 -5.76 -0.39
N SER A 49 -2.52 -5.37 0.11
CA SER A 49 -2.30 -5.11 1.54
C SER A 49 -3.14 -3.94 2.05
N ALA A 50 -3.29 -2.87 1.25
CA ALA A 50 -4.15 -1.74 1.60
C ALA A 50 -5.63 -2.16 1.67
N PHE A 51 -6.11 -2.94 0.71
CA PHE A 51 -7.48 -3.47 0.74
C PHE A 51 -7.72 -4.44 1.90
N LEU A 52 -6.75 -5.32 2.21
CA LEU A 52 -6.83 -6.21 3.37
C LEU A 52 -6.87 -5.43 4.69
N THR A 53 -6.07 -4.37 4.81
CA THR A 53 -6.05 -3.50 6.00
C THR A 53 -7.37 -2.75 6.15
N LEU A 54 -7.92 -2.24 5.04
CA LEU A 54 -9.24 -1.63 4.99
C LEU A 54 -10.33 -2.61 5.45
N TYR A 55 -10.33 -3.81 4.87
CA TYR A 55 -11.30 -4.85 5.19
C TYR A 55 -11.18 -5.25 6.66
N ALA A 56 -9.97 -5.45 7.18
CA ALA A 56 -9.74 -5.74 8.59
C ALA A 56 -10.24 -4.61 9.50
N MET A 57 -10.06 -3.35 9.12
CA MET A 57 -10.51 -2.21 9.94
C MET A 57 -12.05 -2.03 9.92
N VAL A 58 -12.72 -2.48 8.86
CA VAL A 58 -14.19 -2.44 8.74
C VAL A 58 -14.84 -3.66 9.40
N VAL A 59 -14.31 -4.86 9.18
CA VAL A 59 -14.88 -6.14 9.65
C VAL A 59 -14.51 -6.45 11.09
N LYS A 60 -13.31 -6.08 11.53
CA LYS A 60 -12.85 -6.28 12.91
C LYS A 60 -13.28 -5.15 13.85
N LYS A 61 -14.29 -4.37 13.43
CA LYS A 61 -14.82 -3.21 14.15
C LYS A 61 -15.86 -3.63 15.17
#